data_AF-A0A7X7P803-F1
#
_entry.id   AF-A0A7X7P803-F1
#
_cell.length_a   1.000
_cell.length_b   1.000
_cell.length_c   1.000
_cell.angle_alpha   90.00
_cell.angle_beta   90.00
_cell.angle_gamma   90.00
#
_symmetry.space_group_name_H-M   'P 1'
#
loop_
_entity.id
_entity.type
_entity.pdbx_description
1 polymer ?
#
loop_
_entity_poly.entity_id
_entity_poly.type
_entity_poly.pdbx_seq_one_letter_code
_entity_poly.pdbx_strand_id
1 'polypeptide(L)' 'FDKQYIRDWLETLDWDKTDPGPEIPPEIVKKTLEKYIEIFVRLTGKDPVL' A
#
# COMPACT_ATOMS: atom_id res chain seq x y z
N PHE A 1 11.35 -0.67 2.06
CA PHE A 1 10.07 -1.17 1.53
C PHE A 1 9.05 -1.17 2.65
N ASP A 2 8.77 0.03 3.14
CA ASP A 2 7.75 0.24 4.16
C ASP A 2 6.50 0.79 3.47
N LYS A 3 5.41 0.94 4.21
CA LYS A 3 4.08 1.42 3.78
C LYS A 3 4.10 2.90 3.32
N GLN A 4 5.22 3.37 2.77
CA GLN A 4 5.43 4.72 2.27
C GLN A 4 4.35 5.12 1.29
N TYR A 5 3.87 4.22 0.42
CA TYR A 5 2.77 4.54 -0.49
C TYR A 5 1.44 4.86 0.23
N ILE A 6 1.14 4.13 1.31
CA ILE A 6 -0.02 4.42 2.15
C ILE A 6 0.22 5.71 2.93
N ARG A 7 1.43 5.95 3.41
CA ARG A 7 1.80 7.19 4.11
C ARG A 7 1.67 8.41 3.21
N ASP A 8 2.19 8.34 2.00
CA ASP A 8 2.08 9.38 0.98
C ASP A 8 0.60 9.64 0.64
N TRP A 9 -0.22 8.58 0.53
CA TRP A 9 -1.66 8.73 0.35
C TRP A 9 -2.35 9.37 1.57
N LEU A 10 -2.01 8.95 2.79
CA LEU A 10 -2.53 9.54 4.02
C LEU A 10 -2.12 11.01 4.16
N GLU A 11 -0.98 11.42 3.63
CA GLU A 11 -0.54 12.82 3.58
C GLU A 11 -1.32 13.67 2.55
N THR A 12 -1.99 13.04 1.57
CA THR A 12 -2.93 13.76 0.68
C THR A 12 -4.30 14.00 1.32
N LEU A 13 -4.61 13.29 2.41
CA LEU A 13 -5.82 13.51 3.19
C LEU A 13 -5.56 14.59 4.23
N ASP A 14 -6.55 15.45 4.44
CA ASP A 14 -6.61 16.35 5.61
C ASP A 14 -7.03 15.54 6.85
N TRP A 15 -6.30 14.46 7.12
CA TRP A 15 -6.54 13.55 8.23
C TRP A 15 -5.50 13.78 9.32
N ASP A 16 -5.95 14.25 10.47
CA ASP A 16 -5.10 14.58 11.64
C ASP A 16 -4.63 13.32 12.41
N LYS A 17 -4.58 12.16 11.73
CA LYS A 17 -4.16 10.85 12.29
C LYS A 17 -4.98 10.43 13.53
N THR A 18 -6.22 10.90 13.60
CA THR A 18 -7.19 10.59 14.66
C THR A 18 -8.03 9.37 14.29
N ASP A 19 -8.29 8.50 15.25
CA ASP A 19 -9.12 7.32 15.02
C ASP A 19 -10.62 7.72 14.95
N PRO A 20 -11.44 7.14 14.04
CA PRO A 20 -11.13 6.10 13.04
C PRO A 20 -10.41 6.65 11.80
N GLY A 21 -9.44 5.89 11.29
CA GLY A 21 -8.75 6.24 10.04
C GLY A 21 -9.67 6.20 8.82
N PRO A 22 -9.37 6.98 7.77
CA PRO A 22 -10.15 6.97 6.54
C PRO A 22 -10.11 5.59 5.89
N GLU A 23 -11.25 5.14 5.33
CA GLU A 23 -11.28 3.90 4.55
C GLU A 23 -10.35 4.03 3.36
N ILE A 24 -9.43 3.08 3.23
CA ILE A 24 -8.45 3.06 2.14
C ILE A 24 -9.17 2.65 0.86
N PRO A 25 -9.19 3.49 -0.19
CA PRO A 25 -9.82 3.15 -1.44
C PRO A 25 -9.19 1.90 -2.07
N PRO A 26 -9.98 1.04 -2.71
CA PRO A 26 -9.50 -0.19 -3.31
C PRO A 26 -8.41 0.05 -4.38
N GLU A 27 -8.40 1.20 -5.07
CA GLU A 27 -7.31 1.51 -6.00
C GLU A 27 -5.95 1.70 -5.32
N ILE A 28 -5.92 2.27 -4.10
CA ILE A 28 -4.70 2.49 -3.33
C ILE A 28 -4.19 1.15 -2.80
N VAL A 29 -5.10 0.29 -2.32
CA VAL A 29 -4.79 -1.08 -1.91
C VAL A 29 -4.19 -1.85 -3.08
N LYS A 30 -4.82 -1.80 -4.26
CA LYS A 30 -4.35 -2.52 -5.45
C LYS A 30 -2.96 -2.06 -5.90
N LYS A 31 -2.73 -0.73 -5.99
CA LYS A 31 -1.41 -0.19 -6.37
C LYS A 31 -0.32 -0.53 -5.36
N THR A 32 -0.66 -0.51 -4.06
CA THR A 32 0.27 -0.94 -3.01
C THR A 32 0.63 -2.41 -3.20
N LEU A 33 -0.39 -3.25 -3.40
CA LEU A 33 -0.24 -4.69 -3.58
C LEU A 33 0.59 -5.02 -4.82
N GLU A 34 0.33 -4.37 -5.96
CA GLU A 34 1.10 -4.54 -7.21
C GLU A 34 2.59 -4.30 -6.99
N LYS A 35 2.96 -3.22 -6.28
CA LYS A 35 4.38 -2.96 -5.95
C LYS A 35 4.96 -4.07 -5.08
N TYR A 36 4.23 -4.51 -4.05
CA TYR A 36 4.71 -5.59 -3.19
C TYR A 36 4.89 -6.90 -3.94
N ILE A 37 3.98 -7.24 -4.87
CA ILE A 37 4.12 -8.40 -5.75
C ILE A 37 5.35 -8.26 -6.64
N GLU A 38 5.55 -7.11 -7.30
CA GLU A 38 6.71 -6.87 -8.16
C GLU A 38 8.03 -7.07 -7.40
N ILE A 39 8.12 -6.51 -6.19
CA ILE A 39 9.28 -6.65 -5.32
C ILE A 39 9.44 -8.11 -4.88
N PHE A 40 8.36 -8.76 -4.47
CA PHE A 40 8.38 -10.16 -4.05
C PHE A 40 8.89 -11.07 -5.17
N VAL A 41 8.36 -10.93 -6.39
CA VAL A 41 8.80 -11.68 -7.57
C VAL A 41 10.27 -11.38 -7.87
N ARG A 42 10.69 -10.11 -7.80
CA ARG A 42 12.08 -9.71 -8.04
C ARG A 42 13.05 -10.29 -7.02
N LEU A 43 12.64 -10.37 -5.74
CA LEU A 43 13.50 -10.86 -4.66
C LEU A 43 13.52 -12.38 -4.56
N THR A 44 12.39 -13.03 -4.82
CA THR A 44 12.22 -14.48 -4.57
C THR A 44 12.19 -15.32 -5.83
N GLY A 45 11.95 -14.71 -7.00
CA GLY A 45 11.74 -15.40 -8.27
C GLY A 45 10.46 -16.24 -8.32
N LYS A 46 9.54 -16.05 -7.37
CA LYS A 46 8.28 -16.81 -7.26
C LYS A 46 7.10 -15.89 -7.41
N ASP A 47 6.02 -16.40 -8.00
CA ASP A 47 4.73 -15.73 -8.00
C ASP A 47 4.06 -15.90 -6.62
N PRO A 48 3.60 -14.81 -5.98
CA PRO A 48 2.88 -14.89 -4.72
C PRO A 48 1.51 -15.51 -4.94
N VAL A 49 1.14 -16.48 -4.11
CA VAL A 49 -0.23 -17.01 -4.03
C VAL A 49 -1.00 -16.08 -3.10
N LEU A 50 -1.96 -15.34 -3.66
CA LEU A 50 -2.83 -14.40 -2.95
C LEU A 50 -4.16 -15.04 -2.56
#